data_AF-A0A7J3HP27-F1
#
_entry.id   AF-A0A7J3HP27-F1
#
_cell.length_a   1.000
_cell.length_b   1.000
_cell.length_c   1.000
_cell.angle_alpha   90.00
_cell.angle_beta   90.00
_cell.angle_gamma   90.00
#
_symmetry.space_group_name_H-M   'P 1'
#
loop_
_entity.id
_entity.type
_entity.pdbx_description
1 polymer ?
#
loop_
_entity_poly.entity_id
_entity_poly.type
_entity_poly.pdbx_seq_one_letter_code
_entity_poly.pdbx_strand_id
1 'polypeptide(L)'
;MAGGLGKRLGVGVEKPLVMLGGKRLIDYVIDAALEAETIRKIICITSQNTPDTTKYLLSRGFEVIKGKGAGYYDDLLSAIWGLPSDIYVIC
;
A
#
# COMPACT_ATOMS: atom_id res chain seq x y z
N MET A 1 -2.44 -0.04 -3.09
CA MET A 1 -2.13 -1.47 -2.94
C MET A 1 -0.62 -1.66 -2.77
N ALA A 2 -0.19 -2.08 -1.58
CA ALA A 2 1.21 -2.31 -1.24
C ALA A 2 1.49 -3.77 -0.78
N GLY A 3 0.58 -4.71 -1.05
CA GLY A 3 0.64 -6.09 -0.53
C GLY A 3 1.24 -7.16 -1.46
N GLY A 4 1.83 -6.79 -2.60
CA GLY A 4 2.33 -7.75 -3.59
C GLY A 4 3.73 -8.29 -3.30
N LEU A 5 4.04 -9.49 -3.80
CA LEU A 5 5.33 -10.17 -3.58
C LEU A 5 6.55 -9.47 -4.23
N GLY A 6 6.36 -8.64 -5.25
CA GLY A 6 7.47 -7.92 -5.88
C GLY A 6 8.51 -8.77 -6.64
N LYS A 7 8.29 -10.08 -6.85
CA LYS A 7 9.28 -11.06 -7.36
C LYS A 7 10.08 -10.63 -8.60
N ARG A 8 9.44 -9.94 -9.56
CA ARG A 8 10.09 -9.50 -10.81
C ARG A 8 11.23 -8.50 -10.60
N LEU A 9 11.19 -7.73 -9.51
CA LEU A 9 12.24 -6.75 -9.20
C LEU A 9 13.53 -7.42 -8.71
N GLY A 10 13.48 -8.68 -8.26
CA GLY A 10 14.67 -9.46 -7.91
C GLY A 10 15.44 -8.97 -6.69
N VAL A 11 14.83 -8.15 -5.83
CA VAL A 11 15.45 -7.58 -4.63
C VAL A 11 15.00 -8.34 -3.38
N GLY A 12 15.90 -8.54 -2.42
CA GLY A 12 15.64 -9.28 -1.17
C GLY A 12 14.84 -8.50 -0.12
N VAL A 13 14.27 -7.36 -0.50
CA VAL A 13 13.42 -6.52 0.37
C VAL A 13 12.05 -6.34 -0.29
N GLU A 14 11.03 -6.08 0.51
CA GLU A 14 9.70 -5.82 -0.03
C GLU A 14 9.71 -4.60 -0.96
N LYS A 15 9.15 -4.74 -2.17
CA LYS A 15 9.12 -3.69 -3.19
C LYS A 15 8.77 -2.29 -2.63
N PRO A 16 7.72 -2.12 -1.79
CA PRO A 16 7.35 -0.80 -1.30
C PRO A 16 8.45 -0.12 -0.46
N LEU A 17 9.33 -0.89 0.17
CA LEU A 17 10.43 -0.42 1.01
C LEU A 17 11.77 -0.28 0.27
N VAL A 18 11.83 -0.61 -1.01
CA VAL A 18 13.03 -0.41 -1.83
C VAL A 18 13.39 1.06 -1.85
N MET A 19 14.68 1.35 -1.66
CA MET A 19 15.20 2.72 -1.72
C MET A 19 15.46 3.10 -3.18
N LEU A 20 14.91 4.24 -3.60
CA LEU A 20 15.19 4.91 -4.85
C LEU A 20 15.57 6.35 -4.53
N GLY A 21 16.76 6.81 -4.91
CA GLY A 21 17.19 8.18 -4.65
C GLY A 21 17.18 8.60 -3.18
N GLY A 22 17.42 7.67 -2.25
CA GLY A 22 17.42 7.96 -0.80
C GLY A 22 16.04 7.95 -0.13
N LYS A 23 14.97 7.61 -0.85
CA LYS A 23 13.60 7.53 -0.33
C LYS A 23 12.95 6.19 -0.69
N ARG A 24 12.05 5.66 0.15
CA ARG A 24 11.38 4.39 -0.14
C ARG A 24 10.36 4.57 -1.27
N LEU A 25 10.18 3.58 -2.13
CA LEU A 25 9.21 3.64 -3.23
C LEU A 25 7.80 4.02 -2.77
N ILE A 26 7.33 3.48 -1.64
CA ILE A 26 6.00 3.80 -1.11
C ILE A 26 5.87 5.26 -0.65
N ASP A 27 6.95 5.87 -0.16
CA ASP A 27 6.91 7.26 0.29
C ASP A 27 6.71 8.22 -0.90
N TYR A 28 7.15 7.87 -2.12
CA TYR A 28 6.86 8.68 -3.31
C TYR A 28 5.36 8.71 -3.62
N VAL A 29 4.70 7.56 -3.50
CA VAL A 29 3.24 7.45 -3.75
C VAL A 29 2.45 8.15 -2.65
N ILE A 30 2.85 7.97 -1.39
CA ILE A 30 2.21 8.62 -0.24
C ILE A 30 2.33 10.13 -0.32
N ASP A 31 3.53 10.67 -0.60
CA ASP A 31 3.71 12.12 -0.66
C ASP A 31 2.90 12.72 -1.81
N ALA A 32 2.88 12.09 -2.99
CA ALA A 32 2.03 12.53 -4.10
C ALA A 32 0.53 12.48 -3.75
N ALA A 33 0.10 11.48 -2.97
CA ALA A 33 -1.29 11.39 -2.53
C ALA A 33 -1.64 12.41 -1.44
N LEU A 34 -0.69 12.76 -0.57
CA LEU A 34 -0.87 13.79 0.47
C LEU A 34 -0.86 15.21 -0.11
N GLU A 35 -0.10 15.44 -1.18
CA GLU A 35 -0.06 16.73 -1.89
C GLU A 35 -1.33 16.98 -2.73
N ALA A 36 -2.10 15.93 -3.05
CA ALA A 36 -3.34 16.07 -3.80
C ALA A 36 -4.49 16.59 -2.94
N GLU A 37 -4.92 17.83 -3.19
CA GLU A 37 -6.01 18.50 -2.45
C GLU A 37 -7.35 17.75 -2.48
N THR A 38 -7.56 16.90 -3.49
CA THR A 38 -8.81 16.13 -3.67
C THR A 38 -8.83 14.81 -2.90
N ILE A 39 -7.69 14.35 -2.37
CA ILE A 39 -7.60 13.10 -1.62
C ILE A 39 -7.84 13.37 -0.13
N ARG A 40 -8.97 12.88 0.39
CA ARG A 40 -9.38 13.12 1.78
C ARG A 40 -8.78 12.14 2.79
N LYS A 41 -8.46 10.92 2.34
CA LYS A 41 -8.00 9.82 3.19
C LYS A 41 -7.12 8.87 2.38
N ILE A 42 -6.05 8.39 2.99
CA ILE A 42 -5.17 7.37 2.43
C ILE A 42 -5.36 6.08 3.23
N ILE A 43 -5.70 5.00 2.53
CA ILE A 43 -5.82 3.66 3.10
C ILE A 43 -4.84 2.76 2.37
N CYS A 44 -3.95 2.12 3.12
CA CYS A 44 -2.95 1.24 2.55
C CYS A 44 -3.40 -0.21 2.69
N ILE A 45 -3.51 -0.93 1.58
CA ILE A 45 -3.81 -2.37 1.61
C ILE A 45 -2.50 -3.15 1.49
N THR A 46 -2.15 -3.92 2.51
CA THR A 46 -0.96 -4.79 2.55
C THR A 46 -1.37 -6.26 2.59
N SER A 47 -0.43 -7.20 2.67
CA SER A 47 -0.74 -8.61 2.91
C SER A 47 0.34 -9.30 3.74
N GLN A 48 0.16 -10.60 3.99
CA GLN A 48 1.21 -11.46 4.57
C GLN A 48 2.51 -11.51 3.75
N ASN A 49 2.46 -11.11 2.47
CA ASN A 49 3.64 -11.02 1.61
C ASN A 49 4.47 -9.75 1.87
N THR A 50 3.93 -8.78 2.62
CA THR A 50 4.58 -7.51 2.92
C THR A 50 4.47 -7.11 4.42
N PRO A 51 4.91 -7.98 5.35
CA PRO A 51 4.82 -7.70 6.78
C PRO A 51 5.60 -6.46 7.22
N ASP A 52 6.75 -6.17 6.62
CA ASP A 52 7.57 -5.03 7.04
C ASP A 52 7.01 -3.71 6.51
N THR A 53 6.42 -3.72 5.31
CA THR A 53 5.64 -2.59 4.78
C THR A 53 4.45 -2.31 5.69
N THR A 54 3.79 -3.35 6.21
CA THR A 54 2.69 -3.19 7.17
C THR A 54 3.14 -2.48 8.43
N LYS A 55 4.24 -2.94 9.05
CA LYS A 55 4.83 -2.31 10.24
C LYS A 55 5.23 -0.86 9.97
N TYR A 56 5.86 -0.60 8.83
CA TYR A 56 6.31 0.73 8.43
C TYR A 56 5.16 1.73 8.28
N LEU A 57 4.07 1.33 7.64
CA LEU A 57 2.90 2.19 7.46
C LEU A 57 2.17 2.46 8.78
N LEU A 58 2.01 1.42 9.61
CA LEU A 58 1.40 1.57 10.94
C LEU A 58 2.23 2.49 11.84
N SER A 59 3.56 2.37 11.83
CA SER A 59 4.43 3.26 12.63
C SER A 59 4.41 4.71 12.17
N ARG A 60 4.01 4.95 10.91
CA ARG A 60 3.77 6.29 10.34
C ARG A 60 2.34 6.81 10.57
N GLY A 61 1.46 6.02 11.20
CA GLY A 61 0.08 6.41 11.51
C GLY A 61 -0.92 6.24 10.37
N PHE A 62 -0.56 5.53 9.29
CA PHE A 62 -1.50 5.26 8.20
C PHE A 62 -2.49 4.15 8.59
N GLU A 63 -3.70 4.25 8.04
CA GLU A 63 -4.67 3.17 8.11
C GLU A 63 -4.25 2.03 7.18
N VAL A 64 -4.17 0.82 7.73
CA VAL A 64 -3.74 -0.37 6.99
C VAL A 64 -4.81 -1.45 7.04
N ILE A 65 -5.26 -1.89 5.85
CA ILE A 65 -6.10 -3.07 5.68
C ILE A 65 -5.20 -4.23 5.26
N LYS A 66 -5.24 -5.33 6.01
CA LYS A 66 -4.46 -6.53 5.69
C LYS A 66 -5.28 -7.47 4.82
N GLY A 67 -4.95 -7.54 3.54
CA GLY A 67 -5.43 -8.54 2.59
C GLY A 67 -4.83 -9.92 2.84
N LYS A 68 -5.35 -10.91 2.11
CA LYS A 68 -4.94 -12.32 2.18
C LYS A 68 -3.67 -12.60 1.37
N GLY A 69 -3.29 -11.69 0.47
CA GLY A 69 -2.14 -11.90 -0.41
C GLY A 69 -2.44 -12.86 -1.55
N ALA A 70 -3.72 -13.06 -1.87
CA ALA A 70 -4.19 -13.98 -2.91
C ALA A 70 -4.01 -13.41 -4.33
N GLY A 71 -3.89 -12.08 -4.45
CA GLY A 71 -3.76 -11.40 -5.72
C GLY A 71 -4.26 -9.96 -5.61
N TYR A 72 -3.93 -9.13 -6.61
CA TYR A 72 -4.35 -7.74 -6.62
C TYR A 72 -5.87 -7.59 -6.55
N TYR A 73 -6.60 -8.32 -7.40
CA TYR A 73 -8.05 -8.19 -7.54
C TYR A 73 -8.80 -8.64 -6.28
N ASP A 74 -8.45 -9.81 -5.74
CA ASP A 74 -9.13 -10.38 -4.56
C ASP A 74 -8.90 -9.54 -3.30
N ASP A 75 -7.66 -9.10 -3.07
CA ASP A 75 -7.33 -8.27 -1.91
C ASP A 75 -7.99 -6.89 -2.03
N LEU A 76 -8.03 -6.31 -3.23
CA LEU A 76 -8.67 -5.03 -3.49
C LEU A 76 -10.18 -5.09 -3.28
N LEU A 77 -10.87 -6.07 -3.87
CA LEU A 77 -12.31 -6.24 -3.70
C LEU A 77 -12.67 -6.46 -2.23
N SER A 78 -11.94 -7.35 -1.55
CA SER A 78 -12.19 -7.63 -0.13
C SER A 78 -12.02 -6.38 0.73
N ALA A 79 -11.09 -5.48 0.39
CA ALA A 79 -10.92 -4.23 1.10
C ALA A 79 -12.06 -3.24 0.79
N ILE A 80 -12.38 -3.01 -0.49
CA ILE A 80 -13.40 -2.06 -0.92
C ILE A 80 -14.79 -2.43 -0.36
N TRP A 81 -15.13 -3.72 -0.31
CA TRP A 81 -16.42 -4.17 0.22
C TRP A 81 -16.61 -3.90 1.72
N GLY A 82 -15.51 -3.72 2.47
CA GLY A 82 -15.54 -3.33 3.88
C GLY A 82 -15.54 -1.82 4.11
N LEU A 83 -15.43 -1.02 3.05
CA LEU A 83 -15.36 0.44 3.14
C LEU A 83 -16.72 1.10 2.82
N PRO A 84 -16.95 2.34 3.28
CA PRO A 84 -18.14 3.10 2.92
C PRO A 84 -18.29 3.27 1.41
N SER A 85 -19.52 3.45 0.94
CA SER A 85 -19.77 3.82 -0.46
C SER A 85 -19.28 5.24 -0.73
N ASP A 86 -18.13 5.34 -1.39
CA ASP A 86 -17.47 6.61 -1.75
C ASP A 86 -16.65 6.42 -3.05
N ILE A 87 -15.99 7.47 -3.54
CA ILE A 87 -15.12 7.44 -4.71
C ILE A 87 -13.69 7.12 -4.26
N TYR A 88 -13.11 6.07 -4.86
CA TYR A 88 -11.75 5.63 -4.57
C TYR A 88 -10.85 5.79 -5.79
N VAL A 89 -9.66 6.38 -5.58
CA VAL A 89 -8.55 6.30 -6.53
C VAL A 89 -7.60 5.22 -6.02
N ILE A 90 -7.22 4.27 -6.88
CA ILE A 90 -6.44 3.10 -6.51
C ILE A 90 -5.09 3.16 -7.23
N CYS A 91 -4.01 3.12 -6.44
CA CYS A 91 -2.62 3.00 -6.88
C CYS A 91 -1.98 1.70 -6.40
#